data_AF-L7F183-F1
#
_entry.id   AF-L7F183-F1
#
_cell.length_a   1.000
_cell.length_b   1.000
_cell.length_c   1.000
_cell.angle_alpha   90.00
_cell.angle_beta   90.00
_cell.angle_gamma   90.00
#
_symmetry.space_group_name_H-M   'P 1'
#
loop_
_entity.id
_entity.type
_entity.pdbx_description
1 polymer ?
#
loop_
_entity_poly.entity_id
_entity_poly.type
_entity_poly.pdbx_seq_one_letter_code
_entity_poly.pdbx_strand_id
1 'polypeptide(L)'
;MEMADPLNVTSHQHHPGDHAAEDPAPRGEDLAALLQRLLDQVPDKNQKDLADAAGIRYPTLNAWVNRTRGTSRIDPDSLRSLRDVFRSWGVETTVGEFFAAAGRPVPGPSSDEREARLLKLYQQLPEDKQRALVKDAEAMLAVSRAS
;
A
#
# COMPACT_ATOMS: atom_id res chain seq x y z
N MET A 1 -32.94 -26.81 -46.81
CA MET A 1 -32.09 -27.92 -46.33
C MET A 1 -30.70 -27.33 -46.19
N GLU A 2 -30.45 -26.69 -45.04
CA GLU A 2 -29.60 -27.24 -43.94
C GLU A 2 -28.11 -27.19 -44.35
N MET A 3 -27.18 -26.54 -43.64
CA MET A 3 -27.05 -26.32 -42.19
C MET A 3 -26.24 -25.06 -41.88
N ALA A 4 -26.46 -24.53 -40.68
CA ALA A 4 -25.75 -23.43 -40.05
C ALA A 4 -24.37 -23.85 -39.49
N ASP A 5 -23.40 -22.92 -39.51
CA ASP A 5 -22.14 -23.02 -38.77
C ASP A 5 -22.16 -22.00 -37.61
N PRO A 6 -22.16 -22.43 -36.33
CA PRO A 6 -22.19 -21.53 -35.19
C PRO A 6 -20.76 -21.11 -34.81
N LEU A 7 -20.39 -19.86 -35.11
CA LEU A 7 -19.19 -19.23 -34.56
C LEU A 7 -19.35 -18.99 -33.05
N ASN A 8 -18.86 -19.98 -32.30
CA ASN A 8 -18.01 -19.85 -31.12
C ASN A 8 -18.21 -18.59 -30.25
N VAL A 9 -19.10 -18.71 -29.26
CA VAL A 9 -19.21 -17.77 -28.13
C VAL A 9 -18.08 -18.08 -27.14
N THR A 10 -16.94 -17.43 -27.30
CA THR A 10 -15.94 -17.36 -26.23
C THR A 10 -16.28 -16.16 -25.36
N SER A 11 -17.11 -16.40 -24.33
CA SER A 11 -17.33 -15.44 -23.24
C SER A 11 -16.00 -15.21 -22.52
N HIS A 12 -15.26 -14.17 -22.90
CA HIS A 12 -14.21 -13.62 -22.06
C HIS A 12 -14.88 -12.88 -20.90
N GLN A 13 -15.06 -13.60 -19.79
CA GLN A 13 -15.36 -12.99 -18.51
C GLN A 13 -14.18 -12.09 -18.13
N HIS A 14 -14.39 -10.79 -18.32
CA HIS A 14 -13.47 -9.75 -17.87
C HIS A 14 -13.59 -9.67 -16.34
N HIS A 15 -12.70 -10.34 -15.61
CA HIS A 15 -12.56 -10.16 -14.16
C HIS A 15 -11.97 -8.77 -13.89
N PRO A 16 -12.68 -7.86 -13.21
CA PRO A 16 -12.11 -6.59 -12.80
C PRO A 16 -11.42 -6.80 -11.45
N GLY A 17 -10.14 -7.17 -11.49
CA GLY A 17 -9.34 -7.35 -10.27
C GLY A 17 -7.83 -7.28 -10.48
N ASP A 18 -7.35 -7.11 -11.72
CA ASP A 18 -5.93 -7.27 -12.05
C ASP A 18 -5.16 -5.95 -12.12
N HIS A 19 -5.41 -5.06 -11.15
CA HIS A 19 -4.40 -4.06 -10.80
C HIS A 19 -3.48 -4.70 -9.77
N ALA A 20 -2.52 -5.47 -10.28
CA ALA A 20 -1.33 -5.87 -9.56
C ALA A 20 -0.82 -4.64 -8.78
N ALA A 21 -0.82 -4.76 -7.46
CA ALA A 21 -0.05 -3.87 -6.61
C ALA A 21 1.42 -4.09 -6.98
N GLU A 22 1.91 -3.33 -7.95
CA GLU A 22 3.34 -3.23 -8.28
C GLU A 22 4.06 -2.56 -7.12
N ASP A 23 4.34 -3.36 -6.09
CA ASP A 23 5.69 -3.63 -5.59
C ASP A 23 5.59 -4.87 -4.70
N PRO A 24 5.99 -6.07 -5.16
CA PRO A 24 6.05 -7.21 -4.28
C PRO A 24 7.15 -6.93 -3.25
N ALA A 25 6.73 -6.62 -2.01
CA ALA A 25 7.62 -6.51 -0.86
C ALA A 25 8.68 -7.63 -0.95
N PRO A 26 9.98 -7.31 -0.81
CA PRO A 26 11.04 -8.25 -1.09
C PRO A 26 10.86 -9.52 -0.23
N ARG A 27 10.43 -10.61 -0.87
CA ARG A 27 10.48 -12.00 -0.39
C ARG A 27 9.94 -12.25 1.03
N GLY A 28 8.62 -12.37 1.21
CA GLY A 28 8.02 -13.13 2.34
C GLY A 28 8.63 -12.85 3.73
N GLU A 29 9.15 -11.64 3.93
CA GLU A 29 9.92 -11.22 5.09
C GLU A 29 8.93 -10.99 6.23
N ASP A 30 9.20 -11.54 7.43
CA ASP A 30 8.37 -11.26 8.60
C ASP A 30 8.73 -9.90 9.21
N LEU A 31 7.82 -9.31 9.99
CA LEU A 31 8.00 -7.97 10.55
C LEU A 31 9.31 -7.84 11.35
N ALA A 32 9.74 -8.92 12.01
CA ALA A 32 11.01 -8.93 12.75
C ALA A 32 12.22 -8.74 11.83
N ALA A 33 12.27 -9.49 10.72
CA ALA A 33 13.34 -9.35 9.73
C ALA A 33 13.31 -7.97 9.06
N LEU A 34 12.12 -7.46 8.70
CA LEU A 34 11.95 -6.12 8.15
C LEU A 34 12.52 -5.06 9.09
N LEU A 35 12.13 -5.08 10.36
CA LEU A 35 12.59 -4.11 11.35
C LEU A 35 14.11 -4.16 11.55
N GLN A 36 14.70 -5.36 11.57
CA GLN A 36 16.15 -5.52 11.70
C GLN A 36 16.87 -4.94 10.48
N ARG A 37 16.44 -5.30 9.27
CA ARG A 37 17.01 -4.79 8.00
C ARG A 37 16.91 -3.27 7.89
N LEU A 38 15.81 -2.67 8.34
CA LEU A 38 15.64 -1.22 8.33
C LEU A 38 16.51 -0.53 9.39
N LEU A 39 16.66 -1.11 10.58
CA LEU A 39 17.56 -0.59 11.62
C LEU A 39 19.04 -0.67 11.20
N ASP A 40 19.43 -1.73 10.50
CA ASP A 40 20.80 -1.89 10.00
C ASP A 40 21.19 -0.80 8.97
N GLN A 41 20.22 -0.14 8.34
CA GLN A 41 20.44 1.00 7.44
C GLN A 41 20.66 2.34 8.17
N VAL A 42 20.33 2.40 9.47
CA VAL A 42 20.48 3.58 10.31
C VAL A 42 21.30 3.24 11.56
N PRO A 43 22.63 3.01 11.42
CA PRO A 43 23.47 2.50 12.51
C PRO A 43 23.52 3.42 13.74
N ASP A 44 23.19 4.69 13.58
CA ASP A 44 23.11 5.68 14.66
C ASP A 44 21.78 5.64 15.44
N LYS A 45 20.83 4.77 15.04
CA LYS A 45 19.51 4.57 15.66
C LYS A 45 19.39 3.15 16.17
N ASN A 46 18.66 2.99 17.26
CA ASN A 46 18.39 1.69 17.86
C ASN A 46 16.89 1.45 18.08
N GLN A 47 16.54 0.25 18.55
CA GLN A 47 15.14 -0.11 18.83
C GLN A 47 14.46 0.81 19.85
N LYS A 48 15.20 1.36 20.82
CA LYS A 48 14.63 2.29 21.80
C LYS A 48 14.27 3.62 21.14
N ASP A 49 15.15 4.15 20.28
CA ASP A 49 14.85 5.36 19.52
C ASP A 49 13.61 5.17 18.63
N LEU A 50 13.48 3.98 18.02
CA LEU A 50 12.32 3.64 17.19
C LEU A 50 11.03 3.55 18.02
N ALA A 51 11.10 2.90 19.18
CA ALA A 51 9.97 2.80 20.11
C ALA A 51 9.50 4.18 20.57
N ASP A 52 10.44 5.03 21.00
CA ASP A 52 10.15 6.37 21.51
C ASP A 52 9.57 7.27 20.40
N ALA A 53 10.17 7.27 19.20
CA ALA A 53 9.71 8.07 18.07
C ALA A 53 8.35 7.61 17.51
N ALA A 54 8.08 6.30 17.51
CA ALA A 54 6.82 5.75 17.03
C ALA A 54 5.70 5.78 18.08
N GLY A 55 5.99 6.21 19.32
CA GLY A 55 5.02 6.18 20.43
C GLY A 55 4.66 4.77 20.88
N ILE A 56 5.52 3.78 20.61
CA ILE A 56 5.30 2.36 20.93
C ILE A 56 6.10 2.02 22.18
N ARG A 57 5.50 1.30 23.13
CA ARG A 57 6.25 0.85 24.32
C ARG A 57 7.42 -0.04 23.90
N TYR A 58 8.63 0.26 24.36
CA TYR A 58 9.83 -0.50 24.04
C TYR A 58 9.69 -2.03 24.23
N PRO A 59 9.10 -2.55 25.34
CA PRO A 59 8.89 -4.00 25.47
C PRO A 59 8.01 -4.61 24.39
N THR A 60 7.04 -3.86 23.86
CA THR A 60 6.18 -4.30 22.76
C THR A 60 6.97 -4.41 21.47
N LEU A 61 7.75 -3.38 21.12
CA LEU A 61 8.58 -3.39 19.93
C LEU A 61 9.66 -4.48 20.01
N ASN A 62 10.35 -4.58 21.14
CA ASN A 62 11.34 -5.63 21.40
C ASN A 62 10.73 -7.04 21.27
N ALA A 63 9.47 -7.22 21.70
CA ALA A 63 8.79 -8.50 21.55
C ALA A 63 8.52 -8.85 20.07
N TRP A 64 8.22 -7.86 19.23
CA TRP A 64 8.05 -8.06 17.79
C TRP A 64 9.38 -8.36 17.10
N VAL A 65 10.44 -7.60 17.40
CA VAL A 65 11.78 -7.84 16.81
C VAL A 65 12.31 -9.22 17.18
N ASN A 66 12.08 -9.68 18.42
CA ASN A 66 12.50 -11.02 18.86
C ASN A 66 11.49 -12.14 18.55
N ARG A 67 10.42 -11.87 17.79
CA ARG A 67 9.36 -12.85 17.44
C ARG A 67 8.67 -13.51 18.64
N THR A 68 8.73 -12.89 19.81
CA THR A 68 8.14 -13.43 21.06
C THR A 68 6.66 -13.08 21.20
N ARG A 69 6.14 -12.17 20.36
CA ARG A 69 4.72 -11.81 20.28
C ARG A 69 4.26 -11.82 18.82
N GLY A 70 3.10 -12.41 18.57
CA GLY A 70 2.48 -12.42 17.25
C GLY A 70 2.15 -11.01 16.73
N THR A 71 2.34 -10.82 15.43
CA THR A 71 2.26 -9.51 14.74
C THR A 71 0.93 -9.29 14.01
N SER A 72 0.07 -10.32 13.93
CA SER A 72 -1.22 -10.27 13.21
C SER A 72 -2.26 -9.33 13.85
N ARG A 73 -2.11 -9.00 15.14
CA ARG A 73 -3.02 -8.10 15.89
C ARG A 73 -2.43 -6.72 16.15
N ILE A 74 -1.34 -6.36 15.46
CA ILE A 74 -0.77 -5.02 15.56
C ILE A 74 -1.79 -4.00 15.05
N ASP A 75 -1.89 -2.90 15.78
CA ASP A 75 -2.73 -1.78 15.39
C ASP A 75 -2.21 -1.15 14.08
N PRO A 76 -3.07 -0.93 13.07
CA PRO A 76 -2.67 -0.34 11.79
C PRO A 76 -1.91 0.98 11.91
N ASP A 77 -2.23 1.82 12.89
CA ASP A 77 -1.55 3.11 13.08
C ASP A 77 -0.15 2.93 13.66
N SER A 78 0.09 1.83 14.39
CA SER A 78 1.45 1.47 14.82
C SER A 78 2.34 1.12 13.61
N LEU A 79 1.81 0.41 12.61
CA LEU A 79 2.55 0.09 11.39
C LEU A 79 2.86 1.34 10.56
N ARG A 80 1.88 2.26 10.46
CA ARG A 80 2.08 3.58 9.80
C ARG A 80 3.14 4.40 10.54
N SER A 81 3.05 4.47 11.86
CA SER A 81 4.00 5.21 12.70
C SER A 81 5.43 4.68 12.55
N LEU A 82 5.61 3.36 12.54
CA LEU A 82 6.92 2.75 12.28
C LEU A 82 7.48 3.17 10.92
N ARG A 83 6.67 3.06 9.86
CA ARG A 83 7.06 3.50 8.52
C ARG A 83 7.46 4.97 8.50
N ASP A 84 6.66 5.84 9.11
CA ASP A 84 6.89 7.28 9.08
C ASP A 84 8.16 7.68 9.85
N VAL A 85 8.48 6.98 10.94
CA VAL A 85 9.75 7.14 11.66
C VAL A 85 10.94 6.76 10.76
N PHE A 86 10.90 5.60 10.10
CA PHE A 86 11.98 5.20 9.19
C PHE A 86 12.16 6.18 8.03
N ARG A 87 11.05 6.65 7.46
CA ARG A 87 11.08 7.71 6.43
C ARG A 87 11.71 9.00 6.97
N SER A 88 11.40 9.39 8.21
CA SER A 88 12.01 10.57 8.84
C SER A 88 13.52 10.41 9.07
N TRP A 89 14.00 9.18 9.15
CA TRP A 89 15.42 8.83 9.24
C TRP A 89 16.09 8.65 7.87
N GLY A 90 15.37 8.91 6.77
CA GLY A 90 15.91 8.82 5.41
C GLY A 90 15.94 7.41 4.84
N VAL A 91 15.23 6.45 5.45
CA VAL A 91 15.10 5.09 4.92
C VAL A 91 13.89 5.00 4.01
N GLU A 92 14.10 4.55 2.77
CA GLU A 92 13.04 4.30 1.82
C GLU A 92 12.30 3.00 2.19
N THR A 93 11.01 3.12 2.50
CA THR A 93 10.14 1.99 2.83
C THR A 93 8.66 2.37 2.66
N THR A 94 7.81 1.38 2.38
CA THR A 94 6.38 1.60 2.13
C THR A 94 5.51 1.05 3.25
N VAL A 95 4.32 1.62 3.42
CA VAL A 95 3.33 1.08 4.37
C VAL A 95 2.94 -0.35 3.96
N GLY A 96 2.94 -0.67 2.67
CA GLY A 96 2.69 -2.00 2.15
C GLY A 96 3.66 -3.05 2.68
N GLU A 97 4.95 -2.74 2.75
CA GLU A 97 5.96 -3.63 3.31
C GLU A 97 5.67 -3.99 4.78
N PHE A 98 5.32 -2.99 5.61
CA PHE A 98 5.00 -3.21 7.02
C PHE A 98 3.76 -4.07 7.22
N PHE A 99 2.71 -3.85 6.43
CA PHE A 99 1.47 -4.64 6.53
C PHE A 99 1.67 -6.06 6.03
N ALA A 100 2.36 -6.23 4.89
CA ALA A 100 2.71 -7.54 4.36
C ALA A 100 3.55 -8.34 5.37
N ALA A 101 4.57 -7.71 5.96
CA ALA A 101 5.46 -8.35 6.94
C ALA A 101 4.75 -8.68 8.27
N ALA A 102 3.70 -7.93 8.62
CA ALA A 102 2.82 -8.24 9.75
C ALA A 102 1.79 -9.34 9.44
N GLY A 103 1.78 -9.90 8.23
CA GLY A 103 0.80 -10.89 7.78
C GLY A 103 -0.61 -10.32 7.68
N ARG A 104 -0.75 -9.00 7.48
CA ARG A 104 -2.02 -8.32 7.31
C ARG A 104 -2.28 -8.04 5.83
N PRO A 105 -3.55 -8.07 5.38
CA PRO A 105 -3.88 -7.55 4.07
C PRO A 105 -3.43 -6.10 4.00
N VAL A 106 -2.67 -5.77 2.96
CA VAL A 106 -2.22 -4.40 2.69
C VAL A 106 -3.49 -3.56 2.49
N PRO A 107 -3.80 -2.59 3.36
CA PRO A 107 -4.91 -1.70 3.12
C PRO A 107 -4.64 -1.01 1.78
N GLY A 108 -5.66 -0.93 0.92
CA GLY A 108 -5.56 -0.15 -0.32
C GLY A 108 -5.03 1.26 -0.02
N PRO A 109 -4.43 1.93 -1.01
CA PRO A 109 -3.74 3.21 -0.81
C PRO A 109 -4.60 4.16 0.01
N SER A 110 -4.00 4.86 0.98
CA SER A 110 -4.70 5.80 1.83
C SER A 110 -5.41 6.87 0.98
N SER A 111 -6.37 7.61 1.57
CA SER A 111 -7.02 8.70 0.83
C SER A 111 -5.99 9.68 0.27
N ASP A 112 -5.02 10.05 1.11
CA ASP A 112 -3.94 10.98 0.78
C ASP A 112 -3.01 10.41 -0.31
N GLU A 113 -2.72 9.10 -0.28
CA GLU A 113 -1.92 8.45 -1.31
C GLU A 113 -2.65 8.37 -2.65
N ARG A 114 -3.97 8.10 -2.64
CA ARG A 114 -4.80 8.14 -3.85
C ARG A 114 -4.87 9.54 -4.43
N GLU A 115 -5.03 10.54 -3.57
CA GLU A 115 -5.06 11.95 -3.96
C GLU A 115 -3.71 12.39 -4.53
N ALA A 116 -2.60 12.10 -3.84
CA ALA A 116 -1.26 12.43 -4.31
C ALA A 116 -0.94 11.74 -5.66
N ARG A 117 -1.37 10.49 -5.83
CA ARG A 117 -1.22 9.76 -7.10
C ARG A 117 -2.03 10.41 -8.22
N LEU A 118 -3.29 10.77 -7.97
CA LEU A 118 -4.14 11.46 -8.93
C LEU A 118 -3.55 12.81 -9.33
N LEU A 119 -3.08 13.60 -8.36
CA LEU A 119 -2.47 14.90 -8.61
C LEU A 119 -1.18 14.77 -9.43
N LYS A 120 -0.33 13.79 -9.10
CA LYS A 120 0.90 13.51 -9.84
C LYS A 120 0.63 13.12 -11.30
N LEU A 121 -0.44 12.36 -11.56
CA LEU A 121 -0.86 12.02 -12.92
C LEU A 121 -1.40 13.26 -13.65
N TYR A 122 -2.26 14.03 -13.00
CA TYR A 122 -2.83 15.25 -13.56
C TYR A 122 -1.76 16.25 -14.01
N GLN A 123 -0.74 16.49 -13.17
CA GLN A 123 0.36 17.43 -13.47
C GLN A 123 1.22 17.03 -14.68
N GLN A 124 1.28 15.74 -15.02
CA GLN A 124 2.06 15.25 -16.17
C GLN A 124 1.27 15.27 -17.47
N LEU A 125 -0.05 15.47 -17.41
CA LEU A 125 -0.90 15.52 -18.58
C LEU A 125 -0.82 16.90 -19.27
N PRO A 126 -0.86 16.93 -20.62
CA PRO A 126 -1.13 18.15 -21.36
C PRO A 126 -2.48 18.79 -20.98
N GLU A 127 -2.62 20.10 -21.18
CA GLU A 127 -3.78 20.88 -20.71
C GLU A 127 -5.12 20.35 -21.27
N ASP A 128 -5.16 19.92 -22.53
CA ASP A 128 -6.36 19.32 -23.14
C ASP A 128 -6.78 18.02 -22.44
N LYS A 129 -5.80 17.22 -21.99
CA LYS A 129 -6.03 15.97 -21.25
C LYS A 129 -6.39 16.22 -19.80
N GLN A 130 -5.84 17.26 -19.18
CA GLN A 130 -6.26 17.71 -17.85
C GLN A 130 -7.75 18.11 -17.85
N ARG A 131 -8.18 18.90 -18.84
CA ARG A 131 -9.59 19.28 -18.99
C ARG A 131 -10.51 18.08 -19.25
N ALA A 132 -10.07 17.12 -20.04
CA ALA A 132 -10.80 15.88 -20.26
C ALA A 132 -10.96 15.07 -18.95
N LEU A 133 -9.88 14.92 -18.17
CA LEU A 133 -9.92 14.21 -16.89
C LEU A 133 -10.91 14.85 -15.91
N VAL A 134 -10.93 16.19 -15.82
CA VAL A 134 -11.90 16.90 -14.97
C VAL A 134 -13.32 16.63 -15.41
N LYS A 135 -13.61 16.68 -16.72
CA LYS A 135 -14.94 16.39 -17.26
C LYS A 135 -15.40 14.97 -16.94
N ASP A 136 -14.50 13.99 -17.07
CA ASP A 136 -14.81 12.59 -16.74
C ASP A 136 -15.07 12.43 -15.23
N ALA A 137 -14.27 13.10 -14.38
CA ALA A 137 -14.48 13.13 -12.93
C ALA A 137 -15.83 13.76 -12.53
N GLU A 138 -16.22 14.86 -13.18
CA GLU A 138 -17.53 15.49 -12.97
C GLU A 138 -18.68 14.57 -13.38
N ALA A 139 -18.54 13.86 -14.50
CA ALA A 139 -19.55 12.90 -14.95
C ALA A 139 -19.70 11.72 -13.98
N MET A 140 -18.58 11.16 -13.50
CA MET A 140 -18.60 10.11 -12.48
C MET A 140 -19.26 10.60 -11.18
N LEU A 141 -18.97 11.83 -10.75
CA LEU A 141 -19.59 12.43 -9.57
C LEU A 141 -21.11 12.59 -9.75
N ALA A 142 -21.56 13.03 -10.93
CA ALA A 142 -22.98 13.17 -11.23
C ALA A 142 -23.73 11.83 -11.14
N VAL A 143 -23.17 10.76 -11.72
CA VAL A 143 -23.75 9.40 -11.66
C VAL A 143 -23.82 8.90 -10.22
N SER A 144 -22.76 9.11 -9.43
CA SER A 144 -22.71 8.68 -8.03
C SER A 144 -23.74 9.36 -7.12
N ARG A 145 -24.16 10.59 -7.47
CA ARG A 145 -25.17 11.35 -6.71
C ARG A 145 -26.61 11.01 -7.10
N ALA A 146 -26.79 10.38 -8.25
CA ALA A 146 -28.09 9.97 -8.77
C ALA A 146 -28.47 8.52 -8.37
N SER A 147 -27.55 7.79 -7.75
CA SER A 147 -27.73 6.42 -7.23
C SER A 147 -27.93 6.46 -5.72
#